data_AF-A0A7X8UGC4-F1
#
_entry.id   AF-A0A7X8UGC4-F1
#
_cell.length_a   1.000
_cell.length_b   1.000
_cell.length_c   1.000
_cell.angle_alpha   90.00
_cell.angle_beta   90.00
_cell.angle_gamma   90.00
#
_symmetry.space_group_name_H-M   'P 1'
#
loop_
_entity.id
_entity.type
_entity.pdbx_description
1 polymer ?
#
loop_
_entity_poly.entity_id
_entity_poly.type
_entity_poly.pdbx_seq_one_letter_code
_entity_poly.pdbx_strand_id
1 'polypeptide(L)'
;MGIANYTNLSELMNRRLKTGTAVSIAELVTEAMAGGLILASEGTLADRAELENGFIDLVDVLRRNGAIRPEPADASEEALVGLYLSGKLAENGYGGPDGDRFLEIRWRALTEDLPVIVNL
;
A
#
# COMPACT_ATOMS: atom_id res chain seq x y z
N MET A 1 1.60 19.27 2.49
CA MET A 1 1.08 17.90 2.45
C MET A 1 0.65 17.67 1.02
N GLY A 2 1.51 17.04 0.22
CA GLY A 2 1.19 16.67 -1.16
C GLY A 2 0.10 15.64 -1.13
N ILE A 3 -1.05 15.95 -1.74
CA ILE A 3 -2.12 14.98 -1.92
C ILE A 3 -1.64 14.07 -3.05
N ALA A 4 -1.14 12.89 -2.67
CA ALA A 4 -1.04 11.81 -3.62
C ALA A 4 -2.41 11.67 -4.29
N ASN A 5 -2.47 11.52 -5.62
CA ASN A 5 -3.76 11.22 -6.25
C ASN A 5 -4.15 9.80 -5.86
N TYR A 6 -4.79 9.67 -4.69
CA TYR A 6 -5.21 8.40 -4.12
C TYR A 6 -6.11 7.63 -5.08
N THR A 7 -6.83 8.33 -5.97
CA THR A 7 -7.58 7.72 -7.07
C THR A 7 -6.68 6.85 -7.95
N ASN A 8 -5.57 7.40 -8.48
CA ASN A 8 -4.67 6.67 -9.38
C ASN A 8 -3.99 5.48 -8.67
N LEU A 9 -3.54 5.70 -7.43
CA LEU A 9 -2.94 4.65 -6.61
C LEU A 9 -3.94 3.53 -6.28
N SER A 10 -5.16 3.91 -5.89
CA SER A 10 -6.25 2.99 -5.59
C SER A 10 -6.68 2.21 -6.83
N GLU A 11 -6.78 2.85 -7.99
CA GLU A 11 -7.09 2.18 -9.26
C GLU A 11 -6.03 1.16 -9.65
N LEU A 12 -4.74 1.49 -9.48
CA LEU A 12 -3.64 0.56 -9.74
C LEU A 12 -3.70 -0.65 -8.80
N MET A 13 -3.80 -0.40 -7.49
CA MET A 13 -3.91 -1.45 -6.47
C MET A 13 -5.13 -2.34 -6.71
N ASN A 14 -6.31 -1.74 -6.94
CA ASN A 14 -7.55 -2.47 -7.15
C ASN A 14 -7.48 -3.32 -8.43
N ARG A 15 -6.84 -2.83 -9.50
CA ARG A 15 -6.66 -3.62 -10.73
C ARG A 15 -5.88 -4.90 -10.47
N ARG A 16 -4.79 -4.81 -9.71
CA ARG A 16 -3.94 -5.98 -9.38
C ARG A 16 -4.63 -6.95 -8.43
N LEU A 17 -5.34 -6.41 -7.45
CA LEU A 17 -6.08 -7.22 -6.49
C LEU A 17 -7.30 -7.92 -7.11
N LYS A 18 -8.01 -7.26 -8.05
CA LYS A 18 -9.14 -7.83 -8.80
C LYS A 18 -8.77 -9.03 -9.65
N THR A 19 -7.52 -9.16 -10.10
CA THR A 19 -7.07 -10.36 -10.82
C THR A 19 -6.82 -11.55 -9.89
N GLY A 20 -7.15 -11.45 -8.59
CA GLY A 20 -6.93 -12.49 -7.58
C GLY A 20 -5.47 -12.60 -7.13
N THR A 21 -4.60 -11.72 -7.61
CA THR A 21 -3.18 -11.67 -7.29
C THR A 21 -2.99 -10.99 -5.94
N ALA A 22 -2.33 -11.65 -5.01
CA ALA A 22 -1.84 -11.00 -3.81
C ALA A 22 -0.66 -10.10 -4.18
N VAL A 23 -0.67 -8.85 -3.76
CA VAL A 23 0.35 -7.84 -4.14
C VAL A 23 1.02 -7.24 -2.93
N SER A 24 2.33 -6.97 -3.05
CA SER A 24 3.07 -6.19 -2.06
C SER A 24 3.03 -4.70 -2.39
N ILE A 25 3.31 -3.85 -1.39
CA ILE A 25 3.41 -2.40 -1.61
C ILE A 25 4.63 -2.10 -2.50
N ALA A 26 5.75 -2.80 -2.30
CA ALA A 26 6.96 -2.64 -3.10
C ALA A 26 6.72 -2.94 -4.59
N GLU A 27 5.91 -3.95 -4.91
CA GLU A 27 5.49 -4.25 -6.28
C GLU A 27 4.65 -3.10 -6.88
N LEU A 28 3.68 -2.59 -6.12
CA LEU A 28 2.82 -1.48 -6.56
C LEU A 28 3.61 -0.17 -6.78
N VAL A 29 4.57 0.13 -5.90
CA VAL A 29 5.47 1.27 -6.02
C VAL A 29 6.33 1.16 -7.27
N THR A 30 6.90 -0.02 -7.52
CA THR A 30 7.72 -0.27 -8.71
C THR A 30 6.89 -0.09 -9.99
N GLU A 31 5.66 -0.59 -10.02
CA GLU A 31 4.74 -0.43 -11.15
C GLU A 31 4.30 1.02 -11.34
N ALA A 32 4.00 1.74 -10.25
CA ALA A 32 3.67 3.17 -10.29
C ALA A 32 4.83 4.02 -10.82
N MET A 33 6.06 3.74 -10.37
CA MET A 33 7.27 4.42 -10.86
C MET A 33 7.51 4.14 -12.34
N ALA A 34 7.42 2.87 -12.78
CA ALA A 34 7.61 2.49 -14.18
C ALA A 34 6.53 3.10 -15.09
N GLY A 35 5.30 3.24 -14.58
CA GLY A 35 4.19 3.91 -15.26
C GLY A 35 4.25 5.43 -15.24
N GLY A 36 5.22 6.03 -14.52
CA GLY A 36 5.35 7.49 -14.39
C GLY A 36 4.15 8.12 -13.70
N LEU A 37 3.66 7.52 -12.61
CA LEU A 37 2.47 7.99 -11.91
C LEU A 37 2.71 9.38 -11.30
N ILE A 38 1.86 10.33 -11.67
CA ILE A 38 1.92 11.72 -11.22
C ILE A 38 0.95 11.90 -10.05
N LEU A 39 1.41 12.50 -8.96
CA LEU A 39 0.51 12.94 -7.89
C LEU A 39 -0.18 14.23 -8.33
N ALA A 40 -1.52 14.22 -8.29
CA ALA A 40 -2.34 15.28 -8.87
C ALA A 40 -2.17 16.64 -8.20
N SER A 41 -1.62 16.70 -6.98
CA SER A 41 -1.46 17.95 -6.26
C SER A 41 -0.32 18.85 -6.79
N GLU A 42 0.64 18.30 -7.53
CA GLU A 42 1.87 19.06 -7.85
C GLU A 42 2.29 18.99 -9.33
N GLY A 43 1.69 18.11 -10.14
CA GLY A 43 2.11 17.91 -11.54
C GLY A 43 3.54 17.38 -11.68
N THR A 44 4.13 16.95 -10.57
CA THR A 44 5.45 16.33 -10.44
C THR A 44 5.30 14.81 -10.39
N LEU A 45 6.31 14.11 -10.92
CA LEU A 45 6.41 12.68 -10.74
C LEU A 45 6.57 12.39 -9.25
N ALA A 46 5.74 11.47 -8.73
CA ALA A 46 5.84 11.01 -7.36
C ALA A 46 7.24 10.42 -7.12
N ASP A 47 7.89 10.79 -6.02
CA ASP A 47 9.06 10.03 -5.60
C ASP A 47 8.68 8.69 -4.95
N ARG A 48 9.68 7.84 -4.73
CA ARG A 48 9.46 6.51 -4.16
C ARG A 48 8.82 6.56 -2.78
N ALA A 49 9.27 7.48 -1.91
CA ALA A 49 8.78 7.57 -0.55
C ALA A 49 7.34 8.08 -0.49
N GLU A 50 6.99 9.02 -1.37
CA GLU A 50 5.60 9.49 -1.53
C GLU A 50 4.67 8.36 -1.98
N LEU A 51 5.10 7.54 -2.94
CA LEU A 51 4.34 6.38 -3.40
C LEU A 51 4.18 5.33 -2.29
N GLU A 52 5.26 4.99 -1.59
CA GLU A 52 5.25 4.04 -0.47
C GLU A 52 4.25 4.49 0.61
N ASN A 53 4.34 5.74 1.05
CA ASN A 53 3.39 6.30 2.03
C ASN A 53 1.94 6.28 1.51
N GLY A 54 1.71 6.67 0.26
CA GLY A 54 0.37 6.66 -0.34
C GLY A 54 -0.25 5.27 -0.39
N PHE A 55 0.54 4.23 -0.72
CA PHE A 55 0.06 2.85 -0.71
C PHE A 55 -0.12 2.29 0.71
N ILE A 56 0.72 2.68 1.67
CA ILE A 56 0.53 2.33 3.09
C ILE A 56 -0.83 2.84 3.57
N ASP A 57 -1.15 4.11 3.31
CA ASP A 57 -2.42 4.70 3.73
C ASP A 57 -3.62 3.98 3.07
N LEU A 58 -3.51 3.61 1.78
CA LEU A 58 -4.55 2.85 1.07
C LEU A 58 -4.73 1.44 1.65
N VAL A 59 -3.63 0.75 1.94
CA VAL A 59 -3.65 -0.56 2.59
C VAL A 59 -4.35 -0.47 3.95
N ASP A 60 -4.08 0.57 4.73
CA ASP A 60 -4.73 0.76 6.04
C ASP A 60 -6.24 0.95 5.90
N VAL A 61 -6.68 1.82 4.99
CA VAL A 61 -8.12 2.03 4.76
C VAL A 61 -8.82 0.78 4.23
N LEU A 62 -8.26 0.12 3.22
CA LEU A 62 -8.86 -1.10 2.66
C LEU A 62 -8.91 -2.23 3.69
N ARG A 63 -7.87 -2.38 4.51
CA ARG A 63 -7.83 -3.39 5.57
C ARG A 63 -8.83 -3.07 6.69
N ARG A 64 -8.94 -1.81 7.13
CA ARG A 64 -9.94 -1.37 8.12
C ARG A 64 -11.37 -1.64 7.65
N ASN A 65 -11.62 -1.49 6.35
CA ASN A 65 -12.89 -1.80 5.72
C ASN A 65 -13.12 -3.29 5.48
N GLY A 66 -12.17 -4.17 5.84
CA GLY A 66 -12.26 -5.61 5.63
C GLY A 66 -12.17 -6.03 4.16
N ALA A 67 -11.72 -5.13 3.28
CA ALA A 67 -11.64 -5.37 1.84
C ALA A 67 -10.39 -6.18 1.44
N ILE A 68 -9.33 -6.11 2.25
CA ILE A 68 -8.08 -6.86 2.05
C ILE A 68 -7.59 -7.47 3.36
N ARG A 69 -6.72 -8.48 3.26
CA ARG A 69 -5.95 -9.03 4.39
C ARG A 69 -4.48 -9.25 4.01
N PRO A 70 -3.55 -9.23 4.98
CA PRO A 70 -2.18 -9.63 4.74
C PRO A 70 -2.08 -11.16 4.58
N GLU A 71 -1.13 -11.61 3.77
CA GLU A 71 -0.73 -13.01 3.58
C GLU A 71 0.77 -13.14 3.90
N PRO A 72 1.15 -13.14 5.19
CA PRO A 72 2.56 -13.26 5.58
C PRO A 72 3.12 -14.61 5.18
N ALA A 73 4.36 -14.61 4.67
CA ALA A 73 5.05 -15.82 4.21
C ALA A 73 5.71 -16.60 5.36
N ASP A 74 6.07 -15.92 6.45
CA ASP A 74 6.77 -16.48 7.59
C ASP A 74 6.39 -15.80 8.92
N ALA A 75 6.89 -16.36 10.03
CA ALA A 75 6.64 -15.83 11.38
C ALA A 75 7.22 -14.42 11.61
N SER A 76 8.24 -14.03 10.84
CA SER A 76 8.82 -12.69 10.90
C SER A 76 7.85 -11.68 10.29
N GLU A 77 7.25 -12.00 9.15
CA GLU A 77 6.20 -11.18 8.54
C GLU A 77 4.93 -11.14 9.39
N GLU A 78 4.55 -12.25 10.03
CA GLU A 78 3.45 -12.24 11.01
C GLU A 78 3.70 -11.25 12.15
N ALA A 79 4.94 -11.21 12.67
CA ALA A 79 5.32 -10.24 13.70
C ALA A 79 5.26 -8.80 13.20
N LEU A 80 5.70 -8.54 11.96
CA LEU A 80 5.61 -7.22 11.31
C LEU A 80 4.15 -6.79 11.12
N VAL A 81 3.27 -7.70 10.69
CA VAL A 81 1.82 -7.45 10.62
C VAL A 81 1.30 -7.08 12.01
N GLY A 82 1.73 -7.76 13.08
CA GLY A 82 1.38 -7.41 14.46
C GLY A 82 1.82 -5.99 14.85
N LEU A 83 3.04 -5.59 14.50
CA LEU A 83 3.54 -4.21 14.73
C LEU A 83 2.74 -3.18 13.94
N TYR A 84 2.40 -3.49 12.68
CA TYR A 84 1.55 -2.65 11.85
C TYR A 84 0.14 -2.48 12.45
N LEU A 85 -0.53 -3.58 12.80
CA LEU A 85 -1.87 -3.55 13.38
C LEU A 85 -1.95 -2.84 14.73
N SER A 86 -0.85 -2.85 15.51
CA SER A 86 -0.76 -2.13 16.77
C SER A 86 -0.39 -0.65 16.63
N GLY A 87 -0.09 -0.18 15.41
CA GLY A 87 0.38 1.19 15.14
C GLY A 87 1.87 1.42 15.44
N LYS A 88 2.54 0.49 16.13
CA LYS A 88 3.97 0.61 16.49
C LYS A 88 4.89 0.75 15.28
N LEU A 89 4.53 0.12 14.15
CA LEU A 89 5.33 0.26 12.94
C LEU A 89 5.33 1.70 12.41
N ALA A 90 4.19 2.39 12.50
CA ALA A 90 4.10 3.81 12.14
C ALA A 90 4.84 4.70 13.15
N GLU A 91 4.79 4.38 14.46
CA GLU A 91 5.54 5.10 15.50
C GLU A 91 7.06 5.02 15.29
N ASN A 92 7.56 3.86 14.86
CA ASN A 92 8.97 3.65 14.55
C ASN A 92 9.38 4.28 13.20
N GLY A 93 8.40 4.65 12.38
CA GLY A 93 8.58 5.04 10.99
C GLY A 93 8.73 3.84 10.07
N TYR A 94 8.25 4.00 8.83
CA TYR A 94 8.39 2.99 7.77
C TYR A 94 9.79 3.00 7.12
N GLY A 95 10.73 3.77 7.66
CA GLY A 95 12.11 3.80 7.20
C GLY A 95 12.97 2.75 7.92
N GLY A 96 13.72 1.96 7.17
CA GLY A 96 14.66 0.96 7.70
C GLY A 96 14.19 -0.48 7.52
N PRO A 97 14.93 -1.48 8.04
CA PRO A 97 14.78 -2.88 7.65
C PRO A 97 13.37 -3.46 7.88
N ASP A 98 12.71 -3.08 8.98
CA ASP A 98 11.37 -3.56 9.30
C ASP A 98 10.30 -2.92 8.38
N GLY A 99 10.48 -1.65 8.04
CA GLY A 99 9.65 -0.94 7.07
C GLY A 99 9.82 -1.52 5.67
N ASP A 100 11.06 -1.67 5.21
CA ASP A 100 11.38 -2.27 3.91
C ASP A 100 10.76 -3.67 3.80
N ARG A 101 10.87 -4.48 4.87
CA ARG A 101 10.30 -5.82 4.88
C ARG A 101 8.77 -5.83 4.98
N PHE A 102 8.16 -4.83 5.64
CA PHE A 102 6.72 -4.64 5.64
C PHE A 102 6.19 -4.34 4.23
N LEU A 103 6.91 -3.55 3.43
CA LEU A 103 6.51 -3.23 2.06
C LEU A 103 6.44 -4.46 1.14
N GLU A 104 7.18 -5.53 1.48
CA GLU A 104 7.18 -6.80 0.74
C GLU A 104 6.04 -7.73 1.13
N ILE A 105 5.34 -7.48 2.24
CA ILE A 105 4.21 -8.30 2.67
C ILE A 105 3.10 -8.23 1.63
N ARG A 106 2.61 -9.39 1.21
CA ARG A 106 1.54 -9.49 0.23
C ARG A 106 0.18 -9.29 0.87
N TRP A 107 -0.69 -8.58 0.15
CA TRP A 107 -2.07 -8.32 0.53
C TRP A 107 -3.01 -8.94 -0.50
N ARG A 108 -4.05 -9.63 -0.04
CA ARG A 108 -5.06 -10.26 -0.89
C ARG A 108 -6.43 -9.58 -0.68
N ALA A 109 -7.18 -9.42 -1.77
CA ALA A 109 -8.57 -9.01 -1.75
C ALA A 109 -9.47 -10.06 -1.10
N LEU A 110 -10.42 -9.58 -0.30
CA LEU A 110 -11.49 -10.38 0.30
C LEU A 110 -12.84 -10.17 -0.40
N THR A 111 -12.93 -9.17 -1.28
CA THR A 111 -14.12 -8.84 -2.06
C THR A 111 -13.75 -8.69 -3.54
N GLU A 112 -14.70 -8.96 -4.44
CA GLU A 112 -14.51 -8.73 -5.88
C GLU A 112 -14.58 -7.24 -6.23
N ASP A 113 -15.34 -6.47 -5.46
CA ASP A 113 -15.47 -5.03 -5.58
C ASP A 113 -14.69 -4.32 -4.47
N LEU A 114 -13.47 -3.87 -4.82
CA LEU A 114 -12.67 -2.99 -3.98
C LEU A 114 -13.08 -1.53 -4.21
N PRO A 115 -13.27 -0.74 -3.15
CA PRO A 115 -13.62 0.67 -3.28
C PRO A 115 -12.45 1.44 -3.90
N VAL A 116 -12.77 2.37 -4.81
CA VAL A 116 -11.79 3.36 -5.29
C VAL A 116 -11.76 4.49 -4.27
N ILE A 117 -10.60 4.67 -3.63
CA ILE A 117 -10.39 5.70 -2.61
C ILE A 117 -9.90 6.97 -3.29
N VAL A 118 -10.69 8.03 -3.21
CA VAL A 118 -10.39 9.31 -3.85
C VAL A 118 -9.73 10.32 -2.92
N ASN A 119 -9.91 10.17 -1.60
CA ASN A 119 -9.32 10.98 -0.53
C ASN A 119 -9.15 10.15 0.74
N LEU A 120 -8.16 10.49 1.58
CA LEU A 120 -7.85 9.87 2.87
C LEU A 120 -7.88 10.89 4.01
#